data_AF-A0A537RNL4-F1
#
_entry.id   AF-A0A537RNL4-F1
#
_cell.length_a   1.000
_cell.length_b   1.000
_cell.length_c   1.000
_cell.angle_alpha   90.00
_cell.angle_beta   90.00
_cell.angle_gamma   90.00
#
_symmetry.space_group_name_H-M   'P 1'
#
loop_
_entity.id
_entity.type
_entity.pdbx_description
1 polymer ?
#
loop_
_entity_poly.entity_id
_entity_poly.type
_entity_poly.pdbx_seq_one_letter_code
_entity_poly.pdbx_strand_id
1 'polypeptide(L)'
;MPLKRRQIAWRAAQDLADGAYVNLGIGLPTMVSDFIPADREIVLHSENGVLGVGPAPGDNEVDWDLINAGKQPITLVTGGSYVHHTDSFLMIRGGHLDLALLGAFEVSEKGDLANWTTDDPAFPPGVGGAMDLAVGAKEIRVLVEHFSGAAGQNRGGTAASPRFAPVARPGGVSARSRRRSSARLGQAGNISPFMTFHPQHC
;
A
#
# COMPACT_ATOMS: atom_id res chain seq x y z
N MET A 1 23.27 10.31 -2.28
CA MET A 1 23.20 8.95 -1.73
C MET A 1 21.75 8.50 -1.76
N PRO A 2 21.46 7.23 -2.10
CA PRO A 2 20.10 6.69 -1.99
C PRO A 2 19.63 6.70 -0.52
N LEU A 3 18.32 6.87 -0.31
CA LEU A 3 17.74 6.83 1.03
C LEU A 3 17.84 5.43 1.61
N LYS A 4 18.18 5.34 2.90
CA LYS A 4 18.08 4.09 3.66
C LYS A 4 16.61 3.79 3.98
N ARG A 5 16.29 2.51 4.22
CA ARG A 5 14.94 2.04 4.55
C ARG A 5 14.19 2.89 5.60
N ARG A 6 14.86 3.22 6.72
CA ARG A 6 14.29 4.10 7.77
C ARG A 6 13.99 5.52 7.27
N GLN A 7 14.80 6.07 6.36
CA GLN A 7 14.58 7.40 5.79
C GLN A 7 13.41 7.38 4.79
N ILE A 8 13.25 6.28 4.03
CA ILE A 8 12.09 6.06 3.17
C ILE A 8 10.81 5.99 4.02
N ALA A 9 10.83 5.17 5.08
CA ALA A 9 9.68 5.03 5.99
C ALA A 9 9.34 6.36 6.68
N TRP A 10 10.34 7.09 7.18
CA TRP A 10 10.14 8.42 7.76
C TRP A 10 9.50 9.39 6.77
N ARG A 11 10.00 9.44 5.53
CA ARG A 11 9.46 10.33 4.48
C ARG A 11 8.00 9.98 4.16
N ALA A 12 7.68 8.69 4.06
CA ALA A 12 6.34 8.21 3.78
C ALA A 12 5.35 8.55 4.91
N ALA A 13 5.80 8.44 6.17
CA ALA A 13 4.99 8.82 7.32
C ALA A 13 4.57 10.30 7.28
N GLN A 14 5.45 11.17 6.79
CA GLN A 14 5.14 12.61 6.69
C GLN A 14 4.02 12.91 5.68
N ASP A 15 3.80 12.05 4.68
CA ASP A 15 2.76 12.22 3.65
C ASP A 15 1.41 11.59 4.02
N LEU A 16 1.27 11.02 5.21
CA LEU A 16 -0.02 10.50 5.68
C LEU A 16 -0.95 11.66 6.02
N ALA A 17 -2.20 11.62 5.55
CA ALA A 17 -3.19 12.64 5.92
C ALA A 17 -3.71 12.38 7.33
N ASP A 18 -3.95 13.45 8.10
CA ASP A 18 -4.60 13.35 9.40
C ASP A 18 -6.01 12.74 9.28
N GLY A 19 -6.36 11.85 10.20
CA GLY A 19 -7.61 11.07 10.20
C GLY A 19 -7.67 9.94 9.18
N ALA A 20 -6.58 9.61 8.47
CA ALA A 20 -6.60 8.59 7.42
C ALA A 20 -6.67 7.16 7.98
N TYR A 21 -7.40 6.30 7.26
CA TYR A 21 -7.42 4.85 7.47
C TYR A 21 -6.37 4.18 6.58
N VAL A 22 -5.34 3.62 7.22
CA VAL A 22 -4.13 3.16 6.52
C VAL A 22 -3.86 1.69 6.80
N ASN A 23 -3.58 0.92 5.75
CA ASN A 23 -3.02 -0.42 5.89
C ASN A 23 -1.54 -0.43 5.47
N LEU A 24 -0.71 -1.10 6.27
CA LEU A 24 0.73 -1.19 6.07
C LEU A 24 1.11 -2.64 5.75
N GLY A 25 1.61 -2.88 4.54
CA GLY A 25 2.19 -4.16 4.16
C GLY A 25 3.42 -4.52 5.00
N ILE A 26 3.72 -5.81 5.08
CA ILE A 26 4.84 -6.33 5.87
C ILE A 26 6.18 -5.75 5.37
N GLY A 27 7.08 -5.43 6.30
CA GLY A 27 8.47 -5.07 6.01
C GLY A 27 8.71 -3.56 6.06
N LEU A 28 9.11 -2.96 4.93
CA LEU A 28 9.40 -1.52 4.88
C LEU A 28 8.16 -0.66 5.19
N PRO A 29 6.94 -0.98 4.70
CA PRO A 29 5.75 -0.20 5.05
C PRO A 29 5.39 -0.26 6.53
N THR A 30 5.56 -1.40 7.21
CA THR A 30 5.31 -1.49 8.66
C THR A 30 6.16 -0.49 9.45
N MET A 31 7.42 -0.23 9.05
CA MET A 31 8.29 0.76 9.71
C MET A 31 7.73 2.20 9.67
N VAL A 32 6.76 2.50 8.80
CA VAL A 32 6.14 3.82 8.70
C VAL A 32 5.40 4.17 10.00
N SER A 33 4.83 3.19 10.71
CA SER A 33 4.12 3.44 11.98
C SER A 33 5.01 4.10 13.03
N ASP A 34 6.30 3.77 13.04
CA ASP A 34 7.27 4.28 14.02
C ASP A 34 7.63 5.76 13.80
N PHE A 35 7.24 6.35 12.67
CA PHE A 35 7.59 7.72 12.27
C PHE A 35 6.37 8.62 12.08
N ILE A 36 5.17 8.15 12.45
CA ILE A 36 3.95 8.96 12.41
C ILE A 36 4.12 10.13 13.41
N PRO A 37 3.94 11.39 12.97
CA PRO A 37 4.00 12.54 13.87
C PRO A 37 2.96 12.44 15.00
N ALA A 38 3.33 12.81 16.21
CA ALA A 38 2.46 12.68 17.40
C ALA A 38 1.22 13.59 17.35
N ASP A 39 1.23 14.62 16.51
CA ASP A 39 0.12 15.54 16.26
C ASP A 39 -0.84 15.04 15.17
N ARG A 40 -0.67 13.81 14.68
CA ARG A 40 -1.47 13.23 13.61
C ARG A 40 -2.15 11.94 14.06
N GLU A 41 -3.46 11.88 13.90
CA GLU A 41 -4.23 10.68 14.17
C GLU A 41 -4.31 9.82 12.90
N ILE A 42 -3.73 8.63 12.94
CA ILE A 42 -3.79 7.66 11.84
C ILE A 42 -4.40 6.38 12.38
N VAL A 43 -5.47 5.90 11.74
CA VAL A 43 -6.11 4.65 12.13
C VAL A 43 -5.50 3.51 11.29
N LEU A 44 -4.65 2.73 11.95
CA LEU A 44 -3.99 1.59 11.31
C LEU A 44 -4.91 0.36 11.26
N HIS A 45 -5.09 -0.19 10.06
CA HIS A 45 -5.87 -1.38 9.79
C HIS A 45 -4.96 -2.60 9.54
N SER A 46 -5.27 -3.72 10.17
CA SER A 46 -4.65 -5.02 9.92
C SER A 46 -5.67 -6.02 9.38
N GLU A 47 -5.34 -6.67 8.26
CA GLU A 47 -6.27 -7.54 7.51
C GLU A 47 -6.81 -8.74 8.30
N ASN A 48 -6.10 -9.15 9.37
CA ASN A 48 -6.53 -10.22 10.27
C ASN A 48 -7.65 -9.80 11.26
N GLY A 49 -8.17 -8.57 11.16
CA GLY A 49 -9.38 -8.16 11.88
C GLY A 49 -9.16 -7.12 12.97
N VAL A 50 -8.14 -6.27 12.85
CA VAL A 50 -7.85 -5.21 13.83
C VAL A 50 -7.94 -3.84 13.16
N LEU A 51 -8.71 -2.95 13.75
CA LEU A 51 -8.77 -1.54 13.39
C LEU A 51 -8.28 -0.71 14.58
N GLY A 52 -7.30 0.17 14.36
CA GLY A 52 -6.62 0.88 15.45
C GLY A 52 -5.47 0.07 16.03
N VAL A 53 -4.57 -0.44 15.18
CA VAL A 53 -3.33 -1.09 15.62
C VAL A 53 -2.46 -0.09 16.38
N GLY A 54 -2.06 -0.46 17.60
CA GLY A 54 -1.13 0.29 18.44
C GLY A 54 0.32 -0.17 18.29
N PRO A 55 1.25 0.39 19.11
CA PRO A 55 2.64 -0.04 19.13
C PRO A 55 2.80 -1.49 19.60
N ALA A 56 4.01 -2.03 19.46
CA ALA A 56 4.37 -3.31 20.06
C ALA A 56 4.17 -3.27 21.59
N PRO A 57 3.65 -4.34 22.22
CA PRO A 57 3.46 -4.39 23.66
C PRO A 57 4.80 -4.46 24.41
N GLY A 58 4.80 -4.08 25.69
CA GLY A 58 5.93 -4.38 26.57
C GLY A 58 6.04 -5.89 26.82
N ASP A 59 7.22 -6.35 27.27
CA ASP A 59 7.52 -7.80 27.44
C ASP A 59 6.50 -8.57 28.29
N ASN A 60 5.87 -7.91 29.27
CA ASN A 60 4.88 -8.51 30.17
C ASN A 60 3.42 -8.36 29.68
N GLU A 61 3.21 -7.68 28.55
CA GLU A 61 1.89 -7.36 27.98
C GLU A 61 1.65 -8.09 26.65
N VAL A 62 2.54 -9.02 26.29
CA VAL A 62 2.43 -9.81 25.06
C VAL A 62 1.18 -10.69 25.10
N ASP A 63 0.27 -10.45 24.18
CA ASP A 63 -0.88 -11.29 23.90
C ASP A 63 -0.76 -11.88 22.48
N TRP A 64 -0.68 -13.21 22.40
CA TRP A 64 -0.53 -13.92 21.12
C TRP A 64 -1.84 -14.07 20.35
N ASP A 65 -2.98 -13.76 20.98
CA ASP A 65 -4.26 -13.63 20.28
C ASP A 65 -4.38 -12.26 19.58
N LEU A 66 -3.53 -11.29 19.97
CA LEU A 66 -3.46 -9.94 19.42
C LEU A 66 -2.18 -9.72 18.60
N ILE A 67 -2.21 -10.17 17.35
CA ILE A 67 -1.09 -10.04 16.40
C ILE A 67 -1.49 -9.19 15.19
N ASN A 68 -0.49 -8.66 14.47
CA ASN A 68 -0.69 -8.08 13.15
C ASN A 68 -0.59 -9.13 12.02
N ALA A 69 -0.81 -8.71 10.77
CA ALA A 69 -0.66 -9.56 9.57
C ALA A 69 0.74 -10.20 9.42
N GLY A 70 1.78 -9.56 10.00
CA GLY A 70 3.15 -10.05 10.06
C GLY A 70 3.42 -11.06 11.19
N LYS A 71 2.39 -11.48 11.94
CA LYS A 71 2.48 -12.38 13.10
C LYS A 71 3.31 -11.82 14.27
N GLN A 72 3.37 -10.50 14.37
CA GLN A 72 4.02 -9.81 15.49
C GLN A 72 2.96 -9.37 16.51
N PRO A 73 3.21 -9.52 17.83
CA PRO A 73 2.33 -8.98 18.85
C PRO A 73 2.17 -7.47 18.72
N ILE A 74 0.95 -6.99 18.90
CA ILE A 74 0.60 -5.57 18.86
C ILE A 74 -0.27 -5.21 20.07
N THR A 75 -0.45 -3.92 20.30
CA THR A 75 -1.48 -3.40 21.20
C THR A 75 -2.66 -2.84 20.40
N LEU A 76 -3.74 -2.50 21.08
CA LEU A 76 -4.90 -1.82 20.50
C LEU A 76 -4.95 -0.38 21.01
N VAL A 77 -5.11 0.60 20.12
CA VAL A 77 -5.27 2.00 20.55
C VAL A 77 -6.64 2.23 21.19
N THR A 78 -6.79 3.32 21.93
CA THR A 78 -8.11 3.71 22.47
C THR A 78 -9.07 3.98 21.31
N GLY A 79 -10.26 3.35 21.35
CA GLY A 79 -11.23 3.41 20.25
C GLY A 79 -11.00 2.38 19.14
N GLY A 80 -9.95 1.56 19.22
CA GLY A 80 -9.74 0.44 18.32
C GLY A 80 -10.81 -0.63 18.47
N SER A 81 -10.95 -1.47 17.43
CA SER A 81 -11.99 -2.50 17.36
C SER A 81 -11.48 -3.79 16.73
N TYR A 82 -12.05 -4.91 17.18
CA TYR A 82 -11.94 -6.19 16.52
C TYR A 82 -13.09 -6.38 15.54
N VAL A 83 -12.76 -6.85 14.34
CA VAL A 83 -13.73 -7.19 13.31
C VAL A 83 -13.49 -8.60 12.83
N HIS A 84 -14.54 -9.29 12.39
CA HIS A 84 -14.37 -10.59 11.78
C HIS A 84 -13.49 -10.47 10.53
N HIS A 85 -12.65 -11.47 10.26
CA HIS A 85 -11.76 -11.48 9.10
C HIS A 85 -12.51 -11.13 7.79
N THR A 86 -13.71 -11.70 7.60
CA THR A 86 -14.54 -11.37 6.42
C THR A 86 -14.88 -9.89 6.32
N ASP A 87 -15.19 -9.24 7.44
CA ASP A 87 -15.55 -7.82 7.48
C ASP A 87 -14.33 -6.92 7.23
N SER A 88 -13.16 -7.29 7.75
CA SER A 88 -11.89 -6.64 7.42
C SER A 88 -11.62 -6.63 5.91
N PHE A 89 -11.81 -7.78 5.24
CA PHE A 89 -11.69 -7.86 3.79
C PHE A 89 -12.82 -7.13 3.03
N LEU A 90 -14.02 -7.00 3.61
CA LEU A 90 -15.07 -6.15 3.06
C LEU A 90 -14.70 -4.66 3.19
N MET A 91 -14.05 -4.24 4.28
CA MET A 91 -13.53 -2.87 4.41
C MET A 91 -12.50 -2.57 3.32
N ILE A 92 -11.57 -3.50 3.07
CA ILE A 92 -10.59 -3.39 1.99
C ILE A 92 -11.29 -3.29 0.64
N ARG A 93 -12.05 -4.31 0.24
CA ARG A 93 -12.68 -4.37 -1.10
C ARG A 93 -13.77 -3.33 -1.33
N GLY A 94 -14.37 -2.82 -0.25
CA GLY A 94 -15.38 -1.76 -0.29
C GLY A 94 -14.79 -0.35 -0.46
N GLY A 95 -13.46 -0.20 -0.51
CA GLY A 95 -12.83 1.11 -0.64
C GLY A 95 -12.96 1.98 0.60
N HIS A 96 -13.00 1.36 1.79
CA HIS A 96 -13.06 2.08 3.06
C HIS A 96 -11.68 2.48 3.59
N LEU A 97 -10.60 1.90 3.05
CA LEU A 97 -9.23 2.32 3.36
C LEU A 97 -8.82 3.47 2.44
N ASP A 98 -8.30 4.54 3.05
CA ASP A 98 -7.84 5.71 2.30
C ASP A 98 -6.52 5.42 1.60
N LEU A 99 -5.63 4.65 2.24
CA LEU A 99 -4.30 4.37 1.73
C LEU A 99 -3.84 2.95 2.11
N ALA A 100 -3.24 2.24 1.15
CA ALA A 100 -2.42 1.07 1.42
C ALA A 100 -0.96 1.34 1.01
N LEU A 101 -0.04 1.11 1.95
CA LEU A 101 1.40 1.18 1.70
C LEU A 101 1.94 -0.24 1.51
N LEU A 102 2.44 -0.55 0.33
CA LEU A 102 2.90 -1.90 -0.03
C LEU A 102 4.39 -1.91 -0.36
N GLY A 103 5.05 -3.01 -0.03
CA GLY A 103 6.36 -3.33 -0.60
C GLY A 103 6.20 -3.98 -1.98
N ALA A 104 7.26 -3.93 -2.79
CA ALA A 104 7.33 -4.64 -4.06
C ALA A 104 8.75 -5.12 -4.37
N PHE A 105 8.83 -6.17 -5.17
CA PHE A 105 10.07 -6.54 -5.86
C PHE A 105 10.27 -5.66 -7.08
N GLU A 106 9.21 -5.48 -7.87
CA GLU A 106 9.20 -4.62 -9.05
C GLU A 106 7.89 -3.86 -9.17
N VAL A 107 7.98 -2.69 -9.79
CA VAL A 107 6.83 -1.84 -10.15
C VAL A 107 7.01 -1.43 -11.61
N SER A 108 5.99 -1.62 -12.44
CA SER A 108 6.04 -1.20 -13.84
C SER A 108 5.75 0.31 -13.96
N GLU A 109 6.17 0.93 -15.07
CA GLU A 109 5.83 2.33 -15.37
C GLU A 109 4.31 2.56 -15.42
N LYS A 110 3.53 1.52 -15.74
CA LYS A 110 2.07 1.58 -15.81
C LYS A 110 1.39 1.36 -14.45
N GLY A 111 2.16 1.06 -13.40
CA GLY A 111 1.68 0.82 -12.05
C GLY A 111 1.37 -0.65 -11.74
N ASP A 112 1.86 -1.60 -12.54
CA ASP A 112 1.72 -3.02 -12.21
C ASP A 112 2.63 -3.35 -11.02
N LEU A 113 2.14 -4.19 -10.10
CA LEU A 113 2.82 -4.51 -8.84
C LEU A 113 3.25 -5.98 -8.81
N ALA A 114 4.52 -6.26 -8.56
CA ALA A 114 5.04 -7.61 -8.40
C ALA A 114 5.61 -7.79 -6.98
N ASN A 115 4.85 -8.43 -6.08
CA ASN A 115 5.19 -8.48 -4.65
C ASN A 115 4.81 -9.77 -3.89
N TRP A 116 4.35 -10.82 -4.58
CA TRP A 116 3.72 -11.99 -3.94
C TRP A 116 4.38 -13.34 -4.25
N THR A 117 5.24 -13.38 -5.27
CA THR A 117 5.98 -14.59 -5.62
C THR A 117 7.28 -14.25 -6.31
N THR A 118 8.27 -15.11 -6.08
CA THR A 118 9.52 -15.19 -6.83
C THR A 118 9.73 -16.66 -7.18
N ASP A 119 10.62 -16.95 -8.13
CA ASP A 119 10.99 -18.36 -8.40
C ASP A 119 12.02 -18.89 -7.37
N ASP A 120 12.26 -18.17 -6.27
CA ASP A 120 13.15 -18.59 -5.18
C ASP A 120 12.41 -19.58 -4.24
N PRO A 121 12.85 -20.84 -4.13
CA PRO A 121 12.24 -21.83 -3.22
C PRO A 121 12.29 -21.43 -1.74
N ALA A 122 13.20 -20.53 -1.35
CA ALA A 122 13.30 -20.02 0.02
C ALA A 122 12.20 -18.98 0.34
N PHE A 123 11.55 -18.40 -0.68
CA PHE A 123 10.45 -17.45 -0.56
C PHE A 123 9.19 -18.06 -1.17
N PRO A 124 8.50 -18.97 -0.46
CA PRO A 124 7.29 -19.60 -0.97
C PRO A 124 6.24 -18.54 -1.32
N PRO A 125 5.46 -18.75 -2.40
CA PRO A 125 4.46 -17.80 -2.86
C PRO A 125 3.43 -17.54 -1.76
N GLY A 126 3.15 -16.26 -1.53
CA GLY A 126 2.20 -15.80 -0.52
C GLY A 126 1.57 -14.50 -0.96
N VAL A 127 0.36 -14.57 -1.51
CA VAL A 127 -0.40 -13.37 -1.90
C VAL A 127 -0.87 -12.59 -0.67
N GLY A 128 -1.26 -13.29 0.40
CA GLY A 128 -1.87 -12.66 1.58
C GLY A 128 -3.06 -11.78 1.18
N GLY A 129 -3.26 -10.65 1.86
CA GLY A 129 -4.23 -9.61 1.48
C GLY A 129 -3.74 -8.65 0.38
N ALA A 130 -2.55 -8.85 -0.21
CA ALA A 130 -1.93 -7.84 -1.08
C ALA A 130 -2.74 -7.53 -2.35
N MET A 131 -3.40 -8.53 -2.95
CA MET A 131 -4.26 -8.32 -4.12
C MET A 131 -5.54 -7.55 -3.76
N ASP A 132 -6.21 -7.92 -2.67
CA ASP A 132 -7.38 -7.19 -2.18
C ASP A 132 -7.03 -5.74 -1.86
N LEU A 133 -5.88 -5.50 -1.21
CA LEU A 133 -5.40 -4.15 -0.91
C LEU A 133 -5.15 -3.35 -2.18
N ALA A 134 -4.41 -3.92 -3.14
CA ALA A 134 -4.05 -3.26 -4.40
C ALA A 134 -5.26 -2.83 -5.24
N VAL A 135 -6.37 -3.55 -5.15
CA VAL A 135 -7.61 -3.25 -5.89
C VAL A 135 -8.61 -2.46 -5.04
N GLY A 136 -8.61 -2.68 -3.73
CA GLY A 136 -9.66 -2.21 -2.82
C GLY A 136 -9.39 -0.84 -2.22
N ALA A 137 -8.15 -0.51 -1.84
CA ALA A 137 -7.88 0.79 -1.21
C ALA A 137 -8.01 1.96 -2.20
N LYS A 138 -8.40 3.14 -1.70
CA LYS A 138 -8.58 4.34 -2.55
C LYS A 138 -7.29 4.81 -3.19
N GLU A 139 -6.17 4.68 -2.48
CA GLU A 139 -4.83 4.99 -2.96
C GLU A 139 -3.85 3.87 -2.59
N ILE A 140 -2.96 3.52 -3.54
CA ILE A 140 -1.84 2.60 -3.31
C ILE A 140 -0.54 3.37 -3.45
N ARG A 141 0.32 3.30 -2.43
CA ARG A 141 1.68 3.82 -2.49
C ARG A 141 2.66 2.68 -2.29
N VAL A 142 3.61 2.55 -3.20
CA VAL A 142 4.61 1.50 -3.12
C VAL A 142 5.90 2.06 -2.55
N LEU A 143 6.44 1.39 -1.54
CA LEU A 143 7.71 1.74 -0.93
C LEU A 143 8.76 0.69 -1.29
N VAL A 144 9.74 1.10 -2.09
CA VAL A 144 10.84 0.24 -2.57
C VAL A 144 12.18 0.94 -2.44
N GLU A 145 13.23 0.13 -2.32
CA GLU A 145 14.58 0.59 -2.61
C GLU A 145 14.75 0.63 -4.13
N HIS A 146 15.28 1.72 -4.66
CA HIS A 146 15.33 1.94 -6.12
C HIS A 146 16.22 0.92 -6.86
N PHE A 147 17.17 0.29 -6.16
CA PHE A 147 18.03 -0.76 -6.69
C PHE A 147 18.04 -1.95 -5.74
N SER A 148 18.07 -3.16 -6.30
CA SER A 148 18.30 -4.38 -5.54
C SER A 148 19.80 -4.52 -5.23
N GLY A 149 20.16 -4.45 -3.94
CA GLY A 149 21.50 -4.76 -3.43
C GLY A 149 22.40 -3.56 -3.08
N ALA A 150 23.49 -3.86 -2.36
CA ALA A 150 24.49 -2.88 -1.99
C ALA A 150 25.29 -2.46 -3.24
N ALA A 151 25.13 -1.20 -3.62
CA ALA A 151 25.76 -0.50 -4.75
C ALA A 151 25.26 -0.91 -6.15
N GLY A 152 24.31 -0.13 -6.69
CA GLY A 152 24.30 0.38 -8.07
C GLY A 152 24.85 -0.48 -9.20
N GLN A 153 24.62 -1.79 -9.19
CA GLN A 153 24.93 -2.69 -10.29
C GLN A 153 23.67 -3.49 -10.57
N ASN A 154 23.05 -3.20 -11.71
CA ASN A 154 22.20 -4.17 -12.38
C ASN A 154 23.04 -5.43 -12.58
N ARG A 155 22.83 -6.44 -11.73
CA ARG A 155 23.23 -7.81 -12.08
C ARG A 155 22.29 -8.27 -13.18
N GLY A 156 22.66 -7.93 -14.42
CA GLY A 156 22.18 -8.59 -15.62
C GLY A 156 22.62 -10.05 -15.59
N GLY A 157 21.88 -10.87 -14.85
CA GLY A 157 22.15 -12.29 -14.67
C GLY A 157 20.99 -12.94 -13.94
N THR A 158 20.01 -13.42 -14.70
CA THR A 158 18.97 -14.41 -14.32
C THR A 158 18.51 -14.35 -12.86
N ALA A 159 18.11 -13.19 -12.37
CA ALA A 159 17.30 -13.11 -11.16
C ALA A 159 15.86 -13.35 -11.58
N ALA A 160 15.19 -14.31 -10.93
CA ALA A 160 13.81 -14.71 -11.17
C ALA A 160 12.91 -13.48 -11.37
N SER A 161 12.32 -13.35 -12.55
CA SER A 161 11.45 -12.22 -12.89
C SER A 161 10.16 -12.31 -12.06
N PRO A 162 9.91 -11.38 -11.12
CA PRO A 162 8.72 -11.41 -10.31
C PRO A 162 7.48 -11.19 -11.19
N ARG A 163 6.36 -11.82 -10.84
CA ARG A 163 5.14 -11.75 -11.67
C ARG A 163 4.30 -10.53 -11.27
N PHE A 164 4.03 -9.67 -12.24
CA PHE A 164 3.17 -8.51 -12.10
C PHE A 164 1.69 -8.90 -11.94
N ALA A 165 1.01 -8.26 -11.00
CA ALA A 165 -0.45 -8.19 -10.94
C ALA A 165 -0.93 -6.84 -11.53
N PRO A 166 -2.01 -6.83 -12.33
CA PRO A 166 -2.60 -5.58 -12.82
C PRO A 166 -3.24 -4.82 -11.67
N VAL A 167 -2.83 -3.57 -11.44
CA VAL A 167 -3.50 -2.66 -10.49
C VAL A 167 -4.64 -1.97 -11.23
N ALA A 168 -5.88 -2.39 -10.95
CA ALA A 168 -7.06 -1.75 -11.51
C ALA A 168 -7.33 -0.41 -10.81
N ARG A 169 -7.49 0.67 -11.58
CA ARG A 169 -7.92 1.96 -11.03
C ARG A 169 -9.40 1.87 -10.63
N PRO A 170 -9.81 2.30 -9.43
CA PRO A 170 -11.21 2.58 -9.18
C PRO A 170 -11.64 3.76 -10.07
N GLY A 171 -12.45 3.47 -11.10
CA GLY A 171 -13.16 4.51 -11.83
C GLY A 171 -14.06 5.25 -10.86
N GLY A 172 -13.85 6.56 -10.71
CA GLY A 172 -14.67 7.39 -9.82
C GLY A 172 -16.15 7.25 -10.18
N VAL A 173 -16.94 6.71 -9.25
CA VAL A 173 -18.40 6.76 -9.35
C VAL A 173 -18.83 8.20 -9.08
N SER A 174 -18.85 9.01 -10.14
CA SER A 174 -19.47 10.33 -10.11
C SER A 174 -20.99 10.15 -10.02
N ALA A 175 -21.53 10.34 -8.84
CA ALA A 175 -22.96 10.54 -8.65
C ALA A 175 -23.34 11.95 -9.15
N ARG A 176 -23.63 12.12 -10.45
CA ARG A 176 -24.61 13.13 -10.94
C ARG A 176 -24.95 13.05 -12.43
N SER A 177 -26.27 12.97 -12.64
CA SER A 177 -27.11 13.47 -13.75
C SER A 177 -26.93 12.96 -15.18
N ARG A 178 -28.01 12.31 -15.64
CA ARG A 178 -28.45 12.19 -17.04
C ARG A 178 -28.17 13.45 -17.88
N ARG A 179 -27.53 13.30 -19.05
CA ARG A 179 -28.01 13.79 -20.37
C ARG A 179 -27.08 13.36 -21.51
N ARG A 180 -27.67 13.28 -22.71
CA ARG A 180 -27.17 12.65 -23.94
C ARG A 180 -26.11 13.49 -24.70
N SER A 181 -25.34 12.74 -25.50
CA SER A 181 -24.93 12.94 -26.92
C SER A 181 -23.72 13.80 -27.32
N SER A 182 -22.88 13.11 -28.12
CA SER A 182 -22.22 13.50 -29.38
C SER A 182 -20.72 13.81 -29.36
N ALA A 183 -20.03 13.21 -30.32
CA ALA A 183 -18.60 13.13 -30.50
C ALA A 183 -17.99 14.32 -31.27
N ARG A 184 -16.68 14.53 -31.14
CA ARG A 184 -15.76 14.88 -32.24
C ARG A 184 -14.27 14.79 -31.84
N LEU A 185 -13.46 14.38 -32.82
CA LEU A 185 -11.99 14.24 -32.85
C LEU A 185 -11.24 15.59 -32.83
N GLY A 186 -9.98 15.59 -32.37
CA GLY A 186 -8.99 16.61 -32.77
C GLY A 186 -7.65 16.67 -32.00
N GLN A 187 -6.63 15.96 -32.53
CA GLN A 187 -5.17 16.26 -32.65
C GLN A 187 -4.24 16.74 -31.49
N ALA A 188 -2.97 16.34 -31.67
CA ALA A 188 -1.80 16.32 -30.80
C ALA A 188 -1.04 17.66 -30.58
N GLY A 189 -0.20 17.72 -29.52
CA GLY A 189 0.96 18.63 -29.45
C GLY A 189 1.67 18.75 -28.09
N ASN A 190 2.92 18.23 -28.02
CA ASN A 190 4.09 18.53 -27.16
C ASN A 190 4.09 18.41 -25.62
N ILE A 191 5.19 17.81 -25.12
CA ILE A 191 5.41 17.29 -23.77
C ILE A 191 6.44 18.15 -23.01
N SER A 192 6.12 18.56 -21.78
CA SER A 192 7.00 19.21 -20.80
C SER A 192 7.27 18.26 -19.60
N PRO A 193 8.39 18.38 -18.86
CA PRO A 193 8.92 17.33 -17.98
C PRO A 193 8.29 17.23 -16.57
N PHE A 194 7.06 17.70 -16.39
CA PHE A 194 6.33 17.57 -15.12
C PHE A 194 4.92 17.03 -15.42
N MET A 195 4.65 15.79 -15.02
CA MET A 195 3.36 15.15 -15.28
C MET A 195 2.48 15.21 -14.03
N THR A 196 1.70 16.29 -13.94
CA THR A 196 0.49 16.36 -13.12
C THR A 196 -0.67 15.96 -14.04
N PHE A 197 -1.32 14.83 -13.79
CA PHE A 197 -2.43 14.37 -14.62
C PHE A 197 -3.76 14.99 -14.15
N HIS A 198 -4.39 15.79 -15.02
CA HIS A 198 -5.79 16.15 -14.90
C HIS A 198 -6.67 15.14 -15.66
N PRO A 199 -7.82 14.73 -15.08
CA PRO A 199 -8.74 13.82 -15.76
C PRO A 199 -9.44 14.56 -16.91
N GLN A 200 -9.13 14.19 -18.15
CA GLN A 200 -9.96 14.51 -19.31
C GLN A 200 -10.97 13.38 -19.54
N HIS A 201 -12.20 13.80 -19.79
CA HIS A 201 -13.44 13.02 -19.93
C HIS A 201 -13.36 11.80 -20.87
N CYS A 202 -14.04 10.73 -20.44
CA CYS A 202 -14.84 9.83 -21.27
C CYS A 202 -16.14 9.53 -20.52
#